data_AF-A0A7J2T889-F1
#
_entry.id   AF-A0A7J2T889-F1
#
_cell.length_a   1.000
_cell.length_b   1.000
_cell.length_c   1.000
_cell.angle_alpha   90.00
_cell.angle_beta   90.00
_cell.angle_gamma   90.00
#
_symmetry.space_group_name_H-M   'P 1'
#
loop_
_entity.id
_entity.type
_entity.pdbx_description
1 polymer ?
#
loop_
_entity_poly.entity_id
_entity_poly.type
_entity_poly.pdbx_seq_one_letter_code
_entity_poly.pdbx_strand_id
1 'polypeptide(L)'
;LKSWAVPKEPPSQPGIRRLAVEVEDHPLSYIDFEGVIPEGMYGAGKVEIWDKGTYILKHRSENKIEFTLHGEKMSGDYVLIRFKGDKNWLLIKKSK
;
A
#
# COMPACT_ATOMS: atom_id res chain seq x y z
N LEU A 1 9.87 3.31 -4.99
CA LEU A 1 8.52 2.77 -4.70
C LEU A 1 8.01 3.51 -3.48
N LYS A 2 6.91 4.25 -3.62
CA LYS A 2 6.29 4.92 -2.48
C LYS A 2 5.56 3.85 -1.66
N SER A 3 5.82 3.77 -0.37
CA SER A 3 5.49 2.59 0.43
C SER A 3 4.68 2.93 1.68
N TRP A 4 3.78 2.02 2.05
CA TRP A 4 3.03 2.05 3.30
C TRP A 4 2.98 0.66 3.94
N ALA A 5 3.15 0.59 5.25
CA ALA A 5 2.88 -0.60 6.04
C ALA A 5 1.39 -0.65 6.41
N VAL A 6 0.71 -1.76 6.10
CA VAL A 6 -0.70 -1.98 6.42
C VAL A 6 -0.79 -3.15 7.40
N PRO A 7 -1.03 -2.94 8.71
CA PRO A 7 -0.95 -3.99 9.74
C PRO A 7 -2.01 -5.09 9.64
N LYS A 8 -3.05 -4.89 8.82
CA LYS A 8 -4.13 -5.85 8.57
C LYS A 8 -4.28 -6.01 7.07
N GLU A 9 -4.85 -7.13 6.64
CA GLU A 9 -5.11 -7.37 5.22
C GLU A 9 -5.79 -6.16 4.54
N PRO A 10 -5.30 -5.73 3.35
CA PRO A 10 -5.87 -4.63 2.61
C PRO A 10 -7.39 -4.79 2.37
N PRO A 11 -8.15 -3.69 2.28
CA PRO A 11 -9.61 -3.77 2.20
C PRO A 11 -10.05 -4.36 0.84
N SER A 12 -10.58 -5.59 0.84
CA SER A 12 -11.10 -6.24 -0.37
C SER A 12 -12.51 -5.75 -0.77
N GLN A 13 -13.24 -5.13 0.16
CA GLN A 13 -14.61 -4.65 -0.01
C GLN A 13 -14.79 -3.20 0.46
N PRO A 14 -15.74 -2.44 -0.12
CA PRO A 14 -16.09 -1.11 0.36
C PRO A 14 -16.57 -1.12 1.83
N GLY A 15 -16.44 0.00 2.52
CA GLY A 15 -16.82 0.14 3.93
C GLY A 15 -15.74 -0.27 4.94
N ILE A 16 -14.75 -1.06 4.51
CA ILE A 16 -13.58 -1.39 5.33
C ILE A 16 -12.53 -0.28 5.21
N ARG A 17 -12.08 0.24 6.36
CA ARG A 17 -10.99 1.22 6.46
C ARG A 17 -9.78 0.56 7.09
N ARG A 18 -8.60 0.74 6.50
CA ARG A 18 -7.32 0.25 7.04
C ARG A 18 -6.37 1.39 7.32
N LEU A 19 -5.67 1.31 8.45
CA LEU A 19 -4.51 2.14 8.71
C LEU A 19 -3.39 1.73 7.73
N ALA A 20 -2.80 2.72 7.08
CA ALA A 20 -1.63 2.57 6.23
C ALA A 20 -0.57 3.58 6.72
N VAL A 21 0.54 3.09 7.24
CA VAL A 21 1.60 3.93 7.81
C VAL A 21 2.66 4.14 6.75
N GLU A 22 2.92 5.38 6.37
CA GLU A 22 3.94 5.72 5.38
C GLU A 22 5.34 5.35 5.90
N VAL A 23 6.07 4.61 5.07
CA VAL A 23 7.45 4.19 5.33
C VAL A 23 8.38 4.74 4.25
N GLU A 24 9.68 4.50 4.41
CA GLU A 24 10.71 4.92 3.48
C GLU A 24 10.47 4.37 2.07
N ASP A 25 10.87 5.15 1.08
CA ASP A 25 10.78 4.74 -0.31
C ASP A 25 11.74 3.57 -0.58
N HIS A 26 11.28 2.56 -1.32
CA HIS A 26 12.08 1.39 -1.68
C HIS A 26 12.61 1.51 -3.13
N PRO A 27 13.75 0.90 -3.49
CA PRO A 27 14.22 0.89 -4.88
C PRO A 27 13.21 0.16 -5.79
N LEU A 28 13.16 0.51 -7.07
CA LEU A 28 12.24 -0.14 -8.02
C LEU A 28 12.48 -1.64 -8.13
N SER A 29 13.74 -2.09 -8.02
CA SER A 29 14.11 -3.51 -8.02
C SER A 29 13.50 -4.30 -6.86
N TYR A 30 13.05 -3.64 -5.78
CA TYR A 30 12.41 -4.31 -4.65
C TYR A 30 11.00 -4.84 -4.99
N ILE A 31 10.41 -4.41 -6.13
CA ILE A 31 9.06 -4.83 -6.53
C ILE A 31 8.93 -6.35 -6.77
N ASP A 32 10.04 -7.01 -7.06
CA ASP A 32 10.12 -8.45 -7.36
C ASP A 32 10.84 -9.24 -6.27
N PHE A 33 11.12 -8.62 -5.11
CA PHE A 33 11.87 -9.27 -4.04
C PHE A 33 10.98 -10.20 -3.21
N GLU A 34 11.41 -11.45 -3.07
CA GLU A 34 10.91 -12.42 -2.09
C GLU A 34 12.10 -13.06 -1.38
N GLY A 35 11.96 -13.33 -0.08
CA GLY A 35 13.03 -13.93 0.70
C GLY A 35 12.94 -13.64 2.18
N VAL A 36 14.06 -13.77 2.89
CA VAL A 36 14.17 -13.48 4.31
C VAL A 36 15.19 -12.36 4.50
N ILE A 37 14.75 -11.26 5.10
CA ILE A 37 15.63 -10.18 5.52
C ILE A 37 16.22 -10.57 6.88
N PRO A 38 17.57 -10.59 7.02
CA PRO A 38 18.23 -11.00 8.25
C PRO A 38 17.80 -10.18 9.48
N GLU A 39 17.84 -10.81 10.65
CA GLU A 39 17.61 -10.11 11.91
C GLU A 39 18.60 -8.95 12.12
N GLY A 40 18.14 -7.88 12.77
CA GLY A 40 18.91 -6.66 12.99
C GLY A 40 18.94 -5.69 11.81
N MET A 41 18.45 -6.10 10.64
CA MET A 41 18.25 -5.21 9.48
C MET A 41 16.85 -4.57 9.52
N TYR A 42 16.71 -3.39 8.93
CA TYR A 42 15.40 -2.77 8.75
C TYR A 42 14.52 -3.64 7.84
N GLY A 43 13.31 -3.97 8.31
CA GLY A 43 12.40 -4.88 7.60
C GLY A 43 12.70 -6.38 7.82
N ALA A 44 13.49 -6.74 8.84
CA ALA A 44 13.77 -8.13 9.19
C ALA A 44 12.51 -9.01 9.23
N GLY A 45 12.63 -10.20 8.65
CA GLY A 45 11.53 -11.15 8.52
C GLY A 45 11.36 -11.69 7.11
N LYS A 46 10.33 -12.52 6.93
CA LYS A 46 9.98 -13.11 5.64
C LYS A 46 9.18 -12.11 4.80
N VAL A 47 9.60 -11.93 3.56
CA VAL A 47 8.93 -11.12 2.55
C VAL A 47 8.42 -12.04 1.45
N GLU A 48 7.12 -11.96 1.18
CA GLU A 48 6.42 -12.66 0.10
C GLU A 48 5.60 -11.66 -0.71
N ILE A 49 5.47 -11.89 -2.01
CA ILE A 49 4.58 -11.10 -2.86
C ILE A 49 3.16 -11.61 -2.63
N TRP A 50 2.40 -10.89 -1.80
CA TRP A 50 1.02 -11.24 -1.53
C TRP A 50 0.08 -10.96 -2.71
N ASP A 51 0.31 -9.87 -3.45
CA ASP A 51 -0.40 -9.51 -4.68
C ASP A 51 0.51 -8.64 -5.55
N LYS A 52 0.30 -8.65 -6.87
CA LYS A 52 1.07 -7.87 -7.83
C LYS A 52 0.21 -7.48 -9.02
N GLY A 53 0.47 -6.31 -9.57
CA GLY A 53 -0.27 -5.82 -10.74
C GLY A 53 0.17 -4.43 -11.15
N THR A 54 -0.67 -3.80 -11.96
CA THR A 54 -0.51 -2.40 -12.37
C THR A 54 -1.54 -1.50 -11.69
N TYR A 55 -1.38 -0.20 -11.86
CA TYR A 55 -2.36 0.76 -11.37
C TYR A 55 -2.50 1.93 -12.33
N ILE A 56 -3.65 2.59 -12.29
CA ILE A 56 -3.91 3.86 -12.97
C ILE A 56 -4.05 4.92 -11.89
N LEU A 57 -3.17 5.92 -11.90
CA LEU A 57 -3.29 7.07 -11.02
C LEU A 57 -4.44 7.97 -11.50
N LYS A 58 -5.39 8.28 -10.60
CA LYS A 58 -6.51 9.18 -10.89
C LYS A 58 -6.30 10.58 -10.33
N HIS A 59 -5.72 10.67 -9.13
CA HIS A 59 -5.44 11.94 -8.47
C HIS A 59 -4.31 11.78 -7.45
N ARG A 60 -3.49 12.81 -7.28
CA ARG A 60 -2.48 12.88 -6.22
C ARG A 60 -2.31 14.31 -5.72
N SER A 61 -2.43 14.48 -4.41
CA SER A 61 -2.04 15.65 -3.65
C SER A 61 -1.15 15.23 -2.48
N GLU A 62 -0.76 16.17 -1.62
CA GLU A 62 0.00 15.89 -0.41
C GLU A 62 -0.74 14.98 0.58
N ASN A 63 -2.08 15.08 0.63
CA ASN A 63 -2.92 14.42 1.63
C ASN A 63 -3.92 13.41 1.05
N LYS A 64 -3.96 13.22 -0.27
CA LYS A 64 -4.90 12.33 -0.93
C LYS A 64 -4.31 11.71 -2.19
N ILE A 65 -4.46 10.39 -2.34
CA ILE A 65 -4.07 9.66 -3.55
C ILE A 65 -5.23 8.77 -3.97
N GLU A 66 -5.75 8.95 -5.18
CA GLU A 66 -6.79 8.09 -5.77
C GLU A 66 -6.22 7.34 -6.96
N PHE A 67 -6.50 6.04 -7.01
CA PHE A 67 -5.95 5.15 -8.03
C PHE A 67 -6.86 3.95 -8.25
N THR A 68 -6.77 3.35 -9.43
CA THR A 68 -7.37 2.05 -9.75
C THR A 68 -6.28 1.00 -9.72
N LEU A 69 -6.47 -0.07 -8.94
CA LEU A 69 -5.58 -1.23 -8.94
C LEU A 69 -6.05 -2.29 -9.94
N HIS A 70 -5.08 -2.95 -10.56
CA HIS A 70 -5.25 -4.10 -11.45
C HIS A 70 -4.35 -5.25 -10.98
N GLY A 71 -4.53 -5.68 -9.72
CA GLY A 71 -3.92 -6.89 -9.16
C GLY A 71 -4.88 -8.09 -9.21
N GLU A 72 -4.39 -9.24 -8.77
CA GLU A 72 -5.17 -10.48 -8.71
C GLU A 72 -6.12 -10.48 -7.50
N LYS A 73 -5.63 -10.00 -6.34
CA LYS A 73 -6.41 -9.92 -5.10
C LYS A 73 -7.02 -8.53 -4.90
N MET A 74 -6.26 -7.47 -5.20
CA MET A 74 -6.70 -6.09 -5.10
C MET A 74 -6.97 -5.50 -6.48
N SER A 75 -8.25 -5.30 -6.78
CA SER A 75 -8.68 -4.68 -8.03
C SER A 75 -9.73 -3.59 -7.82
N GLY A 76 -9.83 -2.64 -8.75
CA GLY A 76 -10.80 -1.54 -8.70
C GLY A 76 -10.27 -0.29 -7.98
N ASP A 77 -11.18 0.61 -7.60
CA ASP A 77 -10.83 1.95 -7.13
C ASP A 77 -10.50 2.01 -5.64
N TYR A 78 -9.40 2.68 -5.32
CA TYR A 78 -8.93 2.91 -3.96
C TYR A 78 -8.56 4.37 -3.73
N VAL A 79 -8.52 4.74 -2.45
CA VAL A 79 -8.02 6.02 -1.98
C VAL A 79 -7.14 5.84 -0.75
N LEU A 80 -6.04 6.59 -0.71
CA LEU A 80 -5.25 6.88 0.47
C LEU A 80 -5.56 8.31 0.93
N ILE A 81 -5.89 8.49 2.21
CA ILE A 81 -6.13 9.82 2.82
C ILE A 81 -5.22 10.00 4.03
N ARG A 82 -4.41 11.05 4.04
CA ARG A 82 -3.46 11.33 5.12
C ARG A 82 -4.15 11.98 6.32
N PHE A 83 -3.79 11.57 7.53
CA PHE A 83 -4.09 12.35 8.72
C PHE A 83 -3.21 13.62 8.74
N LYS A 84 -3.75 14.76 9.19
CA LYS A 84 -3.02 16.04 9.14
C LYS A 84 -1.71 15.96 9.94
N GLY A 85 -0.59 16.23 9.28
CA GLY A 85 0.73 16.33 9.91
C GLY A 85 1.36 15.01 10.36
N ASP A 86 0.87 13.86 9.87
CA ASP A 86 1.29 12.53 10.35
C ASP A 86 1.70 11.61 9.18
N LYS A 87 2.51 10.59 9.48
CA LYS A 87 2.82 9.45 8.60
C LYS A 87 1.63 8.50 8.43
N ASN A 88 0.58 8.65 9.22
CA ASN A 88 -0.61 7.80 9.15
C ASN A 88 -1.53 8.20 7.98
N TRP A 89 -2.01 7.18 7.27
CA TRP A 89 -2.99 7.28 6.20
C TRP A 89 -4.14 6.28 6.42
N LEU A 90 -5.28 6.55 5.78
CA LEU A 90 -6.38 5.60 5.62
C LEU A 90 -6.39 5.05 4.20
N LEU A 91 -6.28 3.73 4.07
CA LEU A 91 -6.51 2.99 2.83
C LEU A 91 -7.97 2.51 2.78
N ILE A 92 -8.67 2.87 1.71
CA ILE A 92 -10.11 2.58 1.54
C ILE A 92 -10.36 2.13 0.10
N LYS A 93 -11.12 1.04 -0.06
CA LYS A 93 -11.69 0.65 -1.36
C LYS A 93 -12.97 1.46 -1.60
N LYS A 94 -13.08 2.13 -2.74
CA LYS A 94 -14.27 2.90 -3.12
C LYS A 94 -15.39 1.94 -3.54
N SER A 95 -16.63 2.24 -3.18
CA SER A 95 -17.80 1.62 -3.80
C SER A 95 -17.83 1.99 -5.28
N LYS A 96 -18.28 1.04 -6.12
CA LYS A 96 -18.60 1.34 -7.52
C LYS A 96 -19.64 2.44 -7.62
#